data_AF-D4GWS9-F1
#
_entry.id   AF-D4GWS9-F1
#
_cell.length_a   1.000
_cell.length_b   1.000
_cell.length_c   1.000
_cell.angle_alpha   90.00
_cell.angle_beta   90.00
_cell.angle_gamma   90.00
#
_symmetry.space_group_name_H-M   'P 1'
#
loop_
_entity.id
_entity.type
_entity.pdbx_description
1 polymer ?
#
loop_
_entity_poly.entity_id
_entity_poly.type
_entity_poly.pdbx_seq_one_letter_code
_entity_poly.pdbx_strand_id
1 'polypeptide(L)' 'MIPLSASEQVLPTSETAATVLLVGILMTAGWLWYLQR' A
#
# COMPACT_ATOMS: atom_id res chain seq x y z
N MET A 1 -28.19 19.25 4.94
CA MET A 1 -27.05 18.34 5.20
C MET A 1 -26.62 17.77 3.88
N ILE A 2 -25.39 18.08 3.44
CA ILE A 2 -24.78 17.37 2.31
C ILE A 2 -24.61 15.92 2.80
N PRO A 3 -25.15 14.91 2.10
CA PRO A 3 -24.84 13.55 2.46
C PRO A 3 -23.35 13.39 2.18
N LEU A 4 -22.56 13.32 3.25
CA LEU A 4 -21.23 12.75 3.17
C LEU A 4 -21.50 11.32 2.75
N SER A 5 -21.46 11.05 1.44
CA SER A 5 -21.29 9.70 0.93
C SER A 5 -20.15 9.15 1.75
N ALA A 6 -20.46 8.25 2.69
CA ALA A 6 -19.46 7.39 3.23
C ALA A 6 -18.92 6.72 1.98
N SER A 7 -17.79 7.23 1.46
CA SER A 7 -16.93 6.45 0.60
C SER A 7 -16.81 5.17 1.39
N GLU A 8 -17.45 4.09 0.93
CA GLU A 8 -17.15 2.76 1.39
C GLU A 8 -15.66 2.62 1.14
N GLN A 9 -14.88 3.00 2.15
CA GLN A 9 -13.45 2.87 2.13
C GLN A 9 -13.30 1.37 2.25
N VAL A 10 -13.20 0.72 1.09
CA VAL A 10 -12.90 -0.69 0.97
C VAL A 10 -11.52 -0.84 1.57
N LEU A 11 -11.50 -1.04 2.89
CA LEU A 11 -10.29 -1.27 3.65
C LEU A 11 -9.72 -2.57 3.11
N PRO A 12 -8.44 -2.58 2.67
CA PRO A 12 -7.85 -3.79 2.16
C PRO A 12 -7.97 -4.89 3.20
N THR A 13 -8.41 -6.08 2.78
CA THR A 13 -8.39 -7.26 3.65
C THR A 13 -6.97 -7.49 4.16
N SER A 14 -6.82 -8.11 5.34
CA SER A 14 -5.50 -8.29 5.97
C SER A 14 -4.47 -8.94 5.03
N GLU A 15 -4.91 -9.83 4.15
CA GLU A 15 -4.08 -10.50 3.12
C GLU A 15 -3.64 -9.53 2.02
N THR A 16 -4.55 -8.67 1.56
CA THR A 16 -4.25 -7.65 0.56
C THR A 16 -3.29 -6.60 1.13
N ALA A 17 -3.54 -6.15 2.36
CA ALA A 17 -2.67 -5.19 3.06
C ALA A 17 -1.25 -5.75 3.25
N ALA A 18 -1.12 -7.01 3.68
CA ALA A 18 0.18 -7.67 3.83
C ALA A 18 0.93 -7.77 2.49
N THR A 19 0.22 -8.13 1.41
CA THR A 19 0.82 -8.23 0.07
C THR A 19 1.35 -6.89 -0.41
N VAL A 20 0.55 -5.82 -0.28
CA VAL A 20 0.97 -4.46 -0.66
C VAL A 20 2.19 -4.01 0.14
N LEU A 21 2.22 -4.29 1.44
CA LEU A 21 3.38 -3.97 2.27
C LEU A 21 4.64 -4.72 1.82
N LEU A 22 4.55 -6.02 1.55
CA LEU A 22 5.69 -6.82 1.09
C LEU A 22 6.23 -6.32 -0.25
N VAL A 23 5.35 -6.03 -1.21
CA VAL A 23 5.74 -5.48 -2.52
C VAL A 23 6.40 -4.11 -2.35
N GLY A 24 5.84 -3.23 -1.51
CA GLY A 24 6.41 -1.92 -1.22
C GLY A 24 7.81 -1.99 -0.60
N ILE A 25 8.02 -2.92 0.34
CA ILE A 25 9.33 -3.15 0.97
C ILE A 25 10.34 -3.65 -0.07
N LEU A 26 9.98 -4.66 -0.87
CA LEU A 26 10.87 -5.20 -1.91
C LEU A 26 11.25 -4.14 -2.94
N MET A 27 10.30 -3.33 -3.38
CA MET A 27 10.54 -2.23 -4.31
C MET A 27 11.52 -1.21 -3.72
N THR A 28 11.30 -0.82 -2.46
CA THR A 28 12.16 0.16 -1.77
C THR A 28 13.57 -0.39 -1.55
N ALA A 29 13.69 -1.64 -1.12
CA ALA A 29 14.98 -2.30 -0.93
C ALA A 29 15.75 -2.43 -2.25
N GLY A 30 15.06 -2.83 -3.33
CA GLY A 30 15.66 -2.89 -4.67
C GLY A 30 16.10 -1.52 -5.19
N TRP A 31 15.32 -0.48 -4.92
CA TRP A 31 15.68 0.90 -5.26
C TRP A 31 16.93 1.37 -4.50
N LEU A 32 16.98 1.14 -3.19
CA LEU A 32 18.14 1.50 -2.37
C LEU A 32 19.39 0.75 -2.83
N TRP A 33 19.25 -0.55 -3.14
CA TRP A 33 20.33 -1.33 -3.71
C TRP A 33 20.82 -0.72 -5.03
N TYR A 34 19.89 -0.36 -5.93
CA TYR A 34 20.24 0.26 -7.21
C TYR A 34 21.00 1.58 -7.04
N LEU A 35 20.62 2.41 -6.06
CA LEU A 35 21.32 3.68 -5.79
C LEU A 35 22.68 3.51 -5.10
N GLN A 36 22.85 2.44 -4.30
CA GLN A 36 24.12 2.14 -3.64
C GLN A 36 25.16 1.57 -4.61
N ARG A 37 24.72 1.06 -5.76
CA ARG A 37 25.58 0.48 -6.79
C ARG A 37 26.01 1.52 -7.81
#